data_AF-A0A6I7LSM6-F1
#
_entry.id   AF-A0A6I7LSM6-F1
#
_cell.length_a   1.000
_cell.length_b   1.000
_cell.length_c   1.000
_cell.angle_alpha   90.00
_cell.angle_beta   90.00
_cell.angle_gamma   90.00
#
_symmetry.space_group_name_H-M   'P 1'
#
loop_
_entity.id
_entity.type
_entity.pdbx_description
1 polymer ?
#
loop_
_entity_poly.entity_id
_entity_poly.type
_entity_poly.pdbx_seq_one_letter_code
_entity_poly.pdbx_strand_id
1 'polypeptide(L)'
;MAKIVHSTEIPNDIRHVRKSRHLVIKEVAKLMGQKSASHIAHWEKGRKLPSLINLFKLAAVLGIQPQFLFQNLYREIRKEIHDAKVKYDIFEQYD
;
A
#
# COMPACT_ATOMS: atom_id res chain seq x y z
N MET A 1 0.48 -18.23 -1.07
CA MET A 1 0.20 -17.33 0.07
C MET A 1 1.54 -16.85 0.53
N ALA A 2 1.89 -15.63 0.15
CA ALA A 2 3.13 -14.98 0.54
C ALA A 2 3.24 -15.13 2.05
N LYS A 3 4.21 -15.94 2.49
CA LYS A 3 4.55 -16.05 3.90
C LYS A 3 5.14 -14.70 4.26
N ILE A 4 4.29 -13.79 4.72
CA ILE A 4 4.70 -12.55 5.36
C ILE A 4 5.60 -13.00 6.51
N VAL A 5 6.90 -12.82 6.31
CA VAL A 5 7.98 -13.12 7.24
C VAL A 5 7.61 -12.54 8.61
N HIS A 6 7.99 -13.22 9.70
CA HIS A 6 7.69 -13.03 11.13
C HIS A 6 7.83 -11.61 11.75
N SER A 7 7.58 -10.54 11.01
CA SER A 7 7.42 -9.17 11.47
C SER A 7 5.96 -8.94 11.83
N THR A 8 5.71 -8.40 13.02
CA THR A 8 4.39 -7.92 13.46
C THR A 8 3.92 -6.70 12.68
N GLU A 9 4.79 -6.11 11.85
CA GLU A 9 4.55 -4.92 11.06
C GLU A 9 4.59 -5.23 9.55
N ILE A 10 3.58 -4.72 8.83
CA ILE A 10 3.44 -4.83 7.39
C ILE A 10 4.29 -3.75 6.70
N PRO A 11 5.35 -4.13 5.95
CA PRO A 11 6.18 -3.16 5.26
C PRO A 11 5.38 -2.30 4.28
N ASN A 12 5.61 -0.98 4.31
CA ASN A 12 4.92 -0.01 3.47
C ASN A 12 5.76 1.27 3.33
N ASP A 13 5.42 2.09 2.34
CA ASP A 13 6.15 3.31 1.98
C ASP A 13 5.37 4.59 2.35
N ILE A 14 4.23 4.47 3.04
CA ILE A 14 3.29 5.58 3.30
C ILE A 14 4.00 6.77 3.95
N ARG A 15 4.79 6.52 5.00
CA ARG A 15 5.48 7.58 5.74
C ARG A 15 6.53 8.28 4.89
N HIS A 16 7.26 7.52 4.07
CA HIS A 16 8.29 8.04 3.19
C HIS A 16 7.67 8.95 2.14
N VAL A 17 6.64 8.48 1.44
CA VAL A 17 5.90 9.26 0.44
C VAL A 17 5.26 10.49 1.07
N ARG A 18 4.60 10.37 2.22
CA ARG A 18 3.99 11.53 2.88
C ARG A 18 5.02 12.61 3.19
N LYS A 19 6.18 12.23 3.73
CA LYS A 19 7.25 13.20 4.05
C LYS A 19 7.81 13.87 2.80
N SER A 20 7.93 13.17 1.67
CA SER A 20 8.36 13.77 0.40
C SER A 20 7.30 14.70 -0.22
N ARG A 21 6.07 14.70 0.31
CA ARG A 21 5.02 15.69 -0.01
C ARG A 21 4.92 16.82 1.01
N HIS A 22 5.84 16.87 1.99
CA HIS A 22 5.85 17.87 3.07
C HIS A 22 4.56 17.91 3.92
N LEU A 23 3.81 16.80 3.96
CA LEU A 23 2.55 16.71 4.72
C LEU A 23 2.77 16.12 6.11
N VAL A 24 2.08 16.63 7.12
CA VAL A 24 1.94 15.97 8.43
C VAL A 24 0.71 15.05 8.47
N ILE A 25 0.71 14.06 9.38
CA ILE A 25 -0.40 13.07 9.45
C ILE A 25 -1.77 13.72 9.70
N LYS A 26 -1.81 14.88 10.37
CA LYS A 26 -3.05 15.64 10.63
C LYS A 26 -3.62 16.25 9.35
N GLU A 27 -2.77 16.72 8.44
CA GLU A 27 -3.20 17.26 7.15
C GLU A 27 -3.75 16.16 6.26
N VAL A 28 -3.06 15.00 6.21
CA VAL A 28 -3.57 13.82 5.49
C VAL A 28 -4.93 13.39 6.04
N ALA A 29 -5.10 13.34 7.37
CA ALA A 29 -6.41 13.02 7.97
C ALA A 29 -7.50 14.00 7.55
N LYS A 30 -7.20 15.31 7.58
CA LYS A 30 -8.11 16.37 7.16
C LYS A 30 -8.52 16.22 5.69
N LEU A 31 -7.55 16.00 4.80
CA LEU A 31 -7.80 15.80 3.36
C LEU A 31 -8.59 14.52 3.07
N MET A 32 -8.43 13.47 3.87
CA MET A 32 -9.21 12.23 3.77
C MET A 32 -10.62 12.33 4.38
N GLY A 33 -10.97 13.45 5.01
CA GLY A 33 -12.21 13.65 5.75
C GLY A 33 -12.31 12.83 7.03
N GLN A 34 -11.17 12.48 7.64
CA GLN A 34 -11.09 11.67 8.86
C GLN A 34 -11.07 12.58 10.11
N LYS A 35 -11.81 12.17 11.15
CA LYS A 35 -11.83 12.88 12.45
C LYS A 35 -10.53 12.72 13.24
N SER A 36 -9.71 11.71 12.92
CA SER A 36 -8.48 11.40 13.65
C SER A 36 -7.37 10.92 12.72
N ALA A 37 -6.12 11.28 13.05
CA ALA A 37 -4.92 10.82 12.37
C ALA A 37 -4.39 9.47 12.89
N SER A 38 -5.01 8.87 13.92
CA SER A 38 -4.53 7.63 14.53
C SER A 38 -4.48 6.47 13.53
N HIS A 39 -5.47 6.36 12.63
CA HIS A 39 -5.47 5.33 11.59
C HIS A 39 -4.25 5.43 10.68
N ILE A 40 -3.89 6.64 10.26
CA ILE A 40 -2.71 6.88 9.40
C ILE A 40 -1.43 6.47 10.13
N ALA A 41 -1.31 6.80 11.41
CA ALA A 41 -0.15 6.39 12.21
C ALA A 41 -0.04 4.86 12.35
N HIS A 42 -1.17 4.14 12.46
CA HIS A 42 -1.18 2.68 12.46
C HIS A 42 -0.76 2.10 11.11
N TRP A 43 -1.22 2.71 10.00
CA TRP A 43 -0.85 2.28 8.65
C TRP A 43 0.64 2.51 8.39
N GLU A 44 1.19 3.69 8.72
CA GLU A 44 2.62 3.98 8.56
C GLU A 44 3.53 3.04 9.34
N LYS A 45 3.09 2.59 10.52
CA LYS A 45 3.81 1.61 11.35
C LYS A 45 3.55 0.16 10.91
N GLY A 46 2.80 -0.07 9.83
CA GLY A 46 2.47 -1.41 9.38
C GLY A 46 1.58 -2.21 10.35
N ARG A 47 0.99 -1.58 11.36
CA ARG A 47 0.18 -2.28 12.38
C ARG A 47 -1.21 -2.68 11.87
N LYS A 48 -1.69 -2.00 10.84
CA LYS A 48 -2.96 -2.26 10.16
C LYS A 48 -2.83 -1.92 8.68
N LEU A 49 -3.60 -2.60 7.84
CA LEU A 49 -3.81 -2.18 6.45
C LEU A 49 -4.94 -1.14 6.37
N PRO A 50 -4.84 -0.17 5.46
CA PRO A 50 -6.00 0.62 5.06
C PRO A 50 -7.01 -0.27 4.33
N SER A 51 -8.30 0.00 4.51
CA SER A 51 -9.33 -0.55 3.61
C SER A 51 -9.11 -0.04 2.19
N LEU A 52 -9.69 -0.70 1.18
CA LEU A 52 -9.53 -0.29 -0.23
C LEU A 52 -9.87 1.20 -0.46
N ILE A 53 -10.97 1.68 0.12
CA ILE A 53 -11.36 3.09 0.03
C ILE A 53 -10.30 4.01 0.66
N ASN A 54 -9.75 3.65 1.82
CA ASN A 54 -8.72 4.44 2.48
C ASN A 54 -7.38 4.39 1.74
N LEU A 55 -7.06 3.27 1.11
CA LEU A 55 -5.88 3.12 0.26
C LEU A 55 -5.96 4.09 -0.94
N PHE A 56 -7.09 4.12 -1.63
CA PHE A 56 -7.28 5.05 -2.75
C PHE A 56 -7.30 6.52 -2.31
N LYS A 57 -7.90 6.83 -1.16
CA LYS A 57 -7.81 8.17 -0.58
C LYS A 57 -6.37 8.58 -0.24
N LEU A 58 -5.58 7.70 0.36
CA LEU A 58 -4.16 7.96 0.62
C LEU A 58 -3.40 8.24 -0.68
N ALA A 59 -3.56 7.38 -1.68
CA ALA A 59 -2.95 7.53 -3.00
C ALA A 59 -3.31 8.87 -3.66
N ALA A 60 -4.59 9.25 -3.62
CA ALA A 60 -5.07 10.52 -4.16
C ALA A 60 -4.45 11.72 -3.42
N VAL A 61 -4.44 11.70 -2.08
CA VAL A 61 -3.83 12.78 -1.26
C VAL A 61 -2.32 12.90 -1.51
N LEU A 62 -1.64 11.77 -1.69
CA LEU A 62 -0.19 11.73 -1.89
C LEU A 62 0.25 11.88 -3.35
N GLY A 63 -0.70 11.88 -4.29
CA GLY A 63 -0.46 12.01 -5.72
C GLY A 63 0.37 10.87 -6.30
N ILE A 64 0.11 9.62 -5.87
CA ILE A 64 0.82 8.44 -6.36
C ILE A 64 -0.13 7.27 -6.61
N GLN A 65 0.29 6.28 -7.41
CA GLN A 65 -0.53 5.09 -7.60
C GLN A 65 -0.53 4.22 -6.32
N PRO A 66 -1.66 3.58 -5.97
CA PRO A 66 -1.84 2.85 -4.71
C PRO A 66 -0.81 1.78 -4.43
N GLN A 67 -0.38 1.04 -5.46
CA GLN A 67 0.60 -0.04 -5.33
C GLN A 67 1.97 0.45 -4.88
N PHE A 68 2.32 1.72 -5.13
CA PHE A 68 3.58 2.29 -4.66
C PHE A 68 3.59 2.55 -3.15
N LEU A 69 2.44 2.57 -2.48
CA LEU A 69 2.38 2.64 -1.01
C LEU A 69 2.75 1.30 -0.36
N PHE A 70 2.65 0.20 -1.11
CA PHE A 70 2.88 -1.17 -0.66
C PHE A 70 3.70 -1.95 -1.70
N GLN A 71 4.80 -1.34 -2.19
CA GLN A 71 5.52 -1.82 -3.36
C GLN A 71 6.09 -3.24 -3.16
N ASN A 72 6.55 -3.56 -1.96
CA ASN A 72 7.07 -4.90 -1.65
C ASN A 72 5.96 -5.96 -1.73
N LEU A 73 4.84 -5.70 -1.07
CA LEU A 73 3.66 -6.58 -1.11
C LEU A 73 3.16 -6.77 -2.55
N TYR A 74 3.08 -5.68 -3.33
CA TYR A 74 2.66 -5.76 -4.72
C TYR A 74 3.62 -6.59 -5.58
N ARG A 75 4.94 -6.46 -5.37
CA ARG A 75 5.95 -7.28 -6.05
C ARG A 75 5.81 -8.76 -5.72
N GLU A 76 5.58 -9.11 -4.46
CA GLU A 76 5.37 -10.49 -4.02
C GLU A 76 4.12 -11.09 -4.67
N ILE A 77 3.00 -10.38 -4.63
CA ILE A 77 1.75 -10.81 -5.27
C ILE A 77 1.96 -10.97 -6.78
N ARG A 78 2.63 -10.02 -7.44
CA ARG A 78 2.91 -10.11 -8.88
C ARG A 78 3.75 -11.34 -9.22
N LYS A 79 4.71 -11.70 -8.38
CA LYS A 79 5.49 -12.93 -8.53
C LYS A 79 4.60 -14.17 -8.38
N GLU A 80 3.75 -14.23 -7.35
CA GLU A 80 2.82 -15.36 -7.17
C GLU A 80 1.90 -15.54 -8.38
N ILE A 81 1.37 -14.45 -8.93
CA ILE A 81 0.52 -14.48 -10.12
C ILE A 81 1.31 -14.92 -11.36
N HIS A 82 2.55 -14.45 -11.52
CA HIS A 82 3.42 -14.89 -12.60
C HIS A 82 3.70 -16.41 -12.53
N ASP A 83 4.08 -16.91 -11.35
CA ASP A 83 4.34 -18.34 -11.13
C ASP A 83 3.08 -19.17 -11.41
N ALA A 84 1.88 -18.66 -11.06
CA ALA A 84 0.61 -19.31 -11.38
C ALA A 84 0.32 -19.31 -12.88
N LYS A 85 0.55 -18.20 -13.58
CA LYS A 85 0.40 -18.12 -15.04
C LYS A 85 1.28 -19.16 -15.75
N VAL A 86 2.55 -19.25 -15.36
CA VAL A 86 3.49 -20.26 -15.88
C VAL A 86 2.99 -21.68 -15.59
N LYS A 87 2.51 -21.94 -14.36
CA LYS A 87 2.00 -23.26 -13.97
C LYS A 87 0.79 -23.71 -14.81
N TYR A 88 -0.09 -22.79 -15.19
CA TYR A 88 -1.32 -23.08 -15.93
C TYR A 88 -1.19 -22.81 -17.44
N ASP A 89 0.02 -22.57 -17.95
CA ASP A 89 0.27 -22.28 -19.37
C ASP A 89 -0.50 -21.04 -19.90
N ILE A 90 -0.78 -20.08 -19.01
CA ILE A 90 -1.51 -18.85 -19.35
C ILE A 90 -0.48 -17.78 -19.72
N PHE A 91 -0.13 -17.71 -21.00
CA PHE A 91 0.68 -16.62 -21.54
C PHE A 91 -0.23 -15.54 -22.12
N GLU A 92 -0.31 -14.40 -21.43
CA GLU A 92 -0.96 -13.21 -21.99
C GLU A 92 -0.05 -12.63 -23.09
N GLN A 93 -0.56 -12.58 -24.33
CA GLN A 93 -0.06 -11.60 -25.30
C GLN A 93 -0.53 -10.23 -24.81
N TYR A 94 0.42 -9.37 -24.44
CA TYR A 94 0.12 -7.95 -24.30
C TYR A 94 0.17 -7.33 -25.70
N ASP A 95 -0.92 -6.67 -26.09
CA ASP A 95 -0.92 -5.68 -27.18
C ASP A 95 -0.06 -4.47 -26.82
#